data_AF-A0A6H1ZP50-F1
#
_entry.id   AF-A0A6H1ZP50-F1
#
_cell.length_a   1.000
_cell.length_b   1.000
_cell.length_c   1.000
_cell.angle_alpha   90.00
_cell.angle_beta   90.00
_cell.angle_gamma   90.00
#
_symmetry.space_group_name_H-M   'P 1'
#
loop_
_entity.id
_entity.type
_entity.pdbx_description
1 polymer ?
#
loop_
_entity_poly.entity_id
_entity_poly.type
_entity_poly.pdbx_seq_one_letter_code
_entity_poly.pdbx_strand_id
1 'polypeptide(L)'
;NINASIDSGKWERGLRRVPLEEWKGKMINKGLGRVATGIDEAAPKVRSFAADLLPYEDTLKAHVDKMPDTTLEDSINRATTWMRGMAKFSRKG
;
A
#
# COMPACT_ATOMS: atom_id res chain seq x y z
N ASN A 1 12.79 -4.85 25.67
CA ASN A 1 14.16 -4.28 25.71
C ASN A 1 14.28 -2.84 25.23
N ILE A 2 13.18 -2.08 25.08
CA ILE A 2 13.23 -0.64 24.74
C ILE A 2 13.54 0.22 25.98
N ASN A 3 12.93 -0.08 27.13
CA ASN A 3 13.10 0.68 28.38
C ASN A 3 14.59 0.79 28.79
N ALA A 4 15.33 -0.33 28.78
CA ALA A 4 16.76 -0.32 29.10
C ALA A 4 17.62 0.53 28.13
N SER A 5 17.21 0.69 26.86
CA SER A 5 17.92 1.53 25.88
C SER A 5 17.62 3.02 26.04
N ILE A 6 16.46 3.34 26.63
CA ILE A 6 16.06 4.70 27.01
C ILE A 6 16.81 5.09 28.29
N ASP A 7 16.74 4.26 29.33
CA ASP A 7 17.35 4.54 30.64
C ASP A 7 18.88 4.65 30.57
N SER A 8 19.54 3.86 29.70
CA SER A 8 20.99 3.93 29.47
C SER A 8 21.46 5.11 28.61
N GLY A 9 20.53 5.93 28.10
CA GLY A 9 20.79 7.05 27.18
C GLY A 9 21.36 6.63 25.82
N LYS A 10 21.42 5.33 25.52
CA LYS A 10 21.94 4.80 24.25
C LYS A 10 21.09 5.28 23.08
N TRP A 11 19.79 5.35 23.27
CA TRP A 11 18.84 5.85 22.27
C TRP A 11 19.06 7.34 21.96
N GLU A 12 19.15 8.19 22.99
CA GLU A 12 19.36 9.63 22.85
C GLU A 12 20.72 9.95 22.19
N ARG A 13 21.81 9.27 22.61
CA ARG A 13 23.13 9.39 21.95
C ARG A 13 23.08 8.93 20.50
N GLY A 14 22.30 7.90 20.19
CA GLY A 14 22.09 7.40 18.84
C GLY A 14 21.40 8.41 17.93
N LEU A 15 20.39 9.13 18.45
CA LEU A 15 19.70 10.19 17.71
C LEU A 15 20.57 11.42 17.49
N ARG A 16 21.36 11.85 18.48
CA ARG A 16 22.30 12.98 18.33
C ARG A 16 23.44 12.68 17.36
N ARG A 17 23.76 11.41 17.13
CA ARG A 17 24.89 10.98 16.30
C ARG A 17 24.71 11.27 14.80
N VAL A 18 23.47 11.41 14.32
CA VAL A 18 23.21 11.72 12.90
C VAL A 18 22.42 13.03 12.84
N PRO A 19 23.08 14.16 12.59
CA PRO A 19 22.41 15.44 12.38
C PRO A 19 21.46 15.38 11.18
N LEU A 20 20.42 16.22 11.19
CA LEU A 20 19.42 16.29 10.12
C LEU A 20 20.07 16.50 8.73
N GLU A 21 21.10 17.36 8.65
CA GLU A 21 21.79 17.65 7.39
C GLU A 21 22.59 16.43 6.88
N GLU A 22 23.18 15.63 7.77
CA GLU A 22 23.82 14.36 7.40
C GLU A 22 22.78 13.35 6.88
N TRP A 23 21.61 13.28 7.51
CA TRP A 23 20.52 12.43 7.05
C TRP A 23 20.01 12.87 5.66
N LYS A 24 19.77 14.17 5.45
CA LYS A 24 19.37 14.72 4.15
C LYS A 24 20.41 14.40 3.08
N GLY A 25 21.69 14.62 3.39
CA GLY A 25 22.80 14.27 2.50
C GLY A 25 22.82 12.78 2.14
N LYS A 26 22.59 11.88 3.10
CA LYS A 26 22.46 10.43 2.84
C LYS A 26 21.24 10.10 1.99
N MET A 27 20.10 10.78 2.20
CA MET A 27 18.90 10.56 1.40
C MET A 27 19.08 11.01 -0.04
N ILE A 28 19.66 12.19 -0.27
CA ILE A 28 19.93 12.70 -1.62
C ILE A 28 20.93 11.80 -2.33
N ASN A 29 22.07 11.51 -1.69
CA ASN A 29 23.20 10.84 -2.36
C ASN A 29 23.07 9.31 -2.43
N LYS A 30 22.22 8.70 -1.60
CA LYS A 30 22.05 7.22 -1.55
C LYS A 30 20.60 6.79 -1.55
N GLY A 31 19.75 7.49 -0.80
CA GLY A 31 18.33 7.16 -0.65
C GLY A 31 17.56 7.24 -1.96
N LEU A 32 17.70 8.33 -2.72
CA LEU A 32 16.98 8.54 -3.99
C LEU A 32 17.21 7.41 -4.99
N GLY A 33 18.49 7.02 -5.19
CA GLY A 33 18.82 5.90 -6.06
C GLY A 33 18.18 4.58 -5.60
N ARG A 34 18.21 4.29 -4.29
CA ARG A 34 17.59 3.08 -3.72
C ARG A 34 16.07 3.07 -3.86
N VAL A 35 15.41 4.23 -3.74
CA VAL A 35 13.96 4.34 -3.94
C VAL A 35 13.61 4.03 -5.40
N ALA A 36 14.32 4.61 -6.36
CA ALA A 36 14.11 4.34 -7.77
C ALA A 36 14.33 2.86 -8.11
N THR A 37 15.46 2.28 -7.69
CA THR A 37 15.73 0.86 -7.88
C THR A 37 14.68 -0.03 -7.22
N GLY A 38 14.25 0.30 -5.99
CA GLY A 38 13.20 -0.45 -5.30
C GLY A 38 11.84 -0.39 -6.02
N ILE A 39 11.52 0.74 -6.66
CA ILE A 39 10.32 0.86 -7.51
C ILE A 39 10.45 -0.05 -8.73
N ASP A 40 11.58 0.00 -9.43
CA ASP A 40 11.80 -0.81 -10.64
C ASP A 40 11.75 -2.31 -10.33
N GLU A 41 12.34 -2.74 -9.22
CA GLU A 41 12.32 -4.12 -8.75
C GLU A 41 10.91 -4.58 -8.33
N ALA A 42 10.11 -3.68 -7.73
CA ALA A 42 8.73 -3.99 -7.31
C ALA A 42 7.72 -3.92 -8.47
N ALA A 43 8.01 -3.17 -9.52
CA ALA A 43 7.08 -2.91 -10.62
C ALA A 43 6.55 -4.20 -11.28
N PRO A 44 7.36 -5.26 -11.54
CA PRO A 44 6.85 -6.53 -12.08
C PRO A 44 5.83 -7.20 -11.15
N LYS A 45 6.06 -7.17 -9.83
CA LYS A 45 5.13 -7.75 -8.84
C LYS A 45 3.80 -7.00 -8.82
N VAL A 46 3.84 -5.67 -8.86
CA VAL A 46 2.62 -4.83 -8.92
C VAL A 46 1.89 -5.05 -10.25
N ARG A 47 2.60 -5.10 -11.37
CA ARG A 47 2.01 -5.40 -12.69
C ARG A 47 1.37 -6.79 -12.74
N SER A 48 2.02 -7.81 -12.18
CA SER A 48 1.45 -9.15 -12.10
C SER A 48 0.18 -9.18 -11.24
N PHE A 49 0.19 -8.52 -10.08
CA PHE A 49 -1.00 -8.42 -9.26
C PHE A 49 -2.14 -7.68 -9.97
N ALA A 50 -1.85 -6.58 -10.67
CA ALA A 50 -2.82 -5.84 -11.45
C ALA A 50 -3.39 -6.65 -12.62
N ALA A 51 -2.57 -7.47 -13.28
CA ALA A 51 -3.04 -8.37 -14.34
C ALA A 51 -4.07 -9.39 -13.85
N ASP A 52 -4.01 -9.78 -12.57
CA ASP A 52 -4.99 -10.66 -11.95
C ASP A 52 -6.22 -9.89 -11.42
N LEU A 53 -5.99 -8.73 -10.79
CA LEU A 53 -7.03 -7.94 -10.12
C LEU A 53 -7.95 -7.20 -11.09
N LEU A 54 -7.39 -6.52 -12.09
CA LEU A 54 -8.17 -5.63 -12.96
C LEU A 54 -9.28 -6.36 -13.73
N PRO A 55 -9.05 -7.56 -14.32
CA PRO A 55 -10.14 -8.31 -14.97
C PRO A 55 -11.23 -8.76 -13.99
N TYR A 56 -10.87 -9.04 -12.73
CA TYR A 56 -11.83 -9.38 -11.68
C TYR A 56 -12.69 -8.16 -11.31
N GLU A 57 -12.06 -7.00 -11.11
CA GLU A 57 -12.74 -5.72 -10.88
C GLU A 57 -13.67 -5.37 -12.04
N ASP A 58 -13.23 -5.51 -13.29
CA ASP A 58 -14.05 -5.24 -14.48
C ASP A 58 -15.30 -6.12 -14.50
N THR A 59 -15.16 -7.41 -14.17
CA THR A 59 -16.28 -8.35 -14.10
C THR A 59 -17.26 -7.99 -12.98
N LEU A 60 -16.74 -7.67 -11.79
CA LEU A 60 -17.56 -7.28 -10.64
C LEU A 60 -18.26 -5.93 -10.89
N LYS A 61 -17.56 -4.98 -11.48
CA LYS A 61 -18.10 -3.67 -11.87
C LYS A 61 -19.24 -3.84 -12.87
N ALA A 62 -19.06 -4.67 -13.91
CA ALA A 62 -20.12 -4.95 -14.88
C ALA A 62 -21.36 -5.60 -14.26
N HIS A 63 -21.21 -6.33 -13.16
CA HIS A 63 -22.33 -6.83 -12.37
C HIS A 63 -23.00 -5.72 -11.57
N VAL A 64 -22.23 -4.92 -10.83
CA VAL A 64 -22.73 -3.79 -10.04
C VAL A 64 -23.45 -2.77 -10.91
N ASP A 65 -22.93 -2.46 -12.10
CA ASP A 65 -23.53 -1.50 -13.03
C ASP A 65 -24.94 -1.89 -13.49
N LYS A 66 -25.29 -3.19 -13.45
CA LYS A 66 -26.62 -3.69 -13.79
C LYS A 66 -27.61 -3.64 -12.63
N MET A 67 -27.14 -3.31 -11.42
CA MET A 67 -28.00 -3.17 -10.25
C MET A 67 -28.78 -1.85 -10.31
N PRO A 68 -30.01 -1.80 -9.78
CA PRO A 68 -30.73 -0.54 -9.59
C PRO A 68 -29.88 0.49 -8.83
N ASP A 69 -30.10 1.78 -9.09
CA ASP A 69 -29.37 2.92 -8.50
C ASP A 69 -30.28 4.12 -8.19
N THR A 70 -31.58 3.90 -8.08
CA THR A 70 -32.58 4.97 -7.97
C THR A 70 -32.86 5.42 -6.55
N THR A 71 -32.56 4.58 -5.56
CA THR A 71 -32.81 4.84 -4.15
C THR A 71 -31.53 4.80 -3.31
N LEU A 72 -31.63 5.25 -2.05
CA LEU A 72 -30.54 5.08 -1.10
C LEU A 72 -30.22 3.61 -0.85
N GLU A 73 -31.24 2.76 -0.74
CA GLU A 73 -31.07 1.32 -0.52
C GLU A 73 -30.39 0.64 -1.71
N ASP A 74 -30.73 1.07 -2.94
CA ASP A 74 -30.04 0.64 -4.15
C ASP A 74 -28.54 0.97 -4.09
N SER A 75 -28.21 2.20 -3.68
CA SER A 75 -26.82 2.67 -3.54
C SER A 75 -26.05 1.87 -2.47
N ILE A 76 -26.68 1.60 -1.32
CA ILE A 76 -26.11 0.75 -0.27
C ILE A 76 -25.89 -0.68 -0.77
N ASN A 77 -26.85 -1.23 -1.52
CA ASN A 77 -26.75 -2.57 -2.08
C ASN A 77 -25.60 -2.69 -3.10
N ARG A 78 -25.44 -1.68 -3.98
CA ARG A 78 -24.30 -1.60 -4.92
C ARG A 78 -22.96 -1.58 -4.19
N ALA A 79 -22.82 -0.73 -3.16
CA ALA A 79 -21.61 -0.62 -2.38
C ALA A 79 -21.30 -1.92 -1.60
N THR A 80 -22.30 -2.52 -0.96
CA THR A 80 -22.12 -3.78 -0.23
C THR A 80 -21.82 -4.95 -1.14
N THR A 81 -22.40 -4.98 -2.35
CA THR A 81 -22.07 -5.97 -3.38
C THR A 81 -20.63 -5.84 -3.84
N TRP A 82 -20.15 -4.62 -4.08
CA TRP A 82 -18.75 -4.37 -4.39
C TRP A 82 -17.83 -4.86 -3.27
N MET A 83 -18.07 -4.45 -2.03
CA MET A 83 -17.24 -4.85 -0.87
C MET A 83 -17.18 -6.37 -0.70
N ARG A 84 -18.34 -7.04 -0.78
CA ARG A 84 -18.43 -8.51 -0.67
C ARG A 84 -17.80 -9.22 -1.87
N GLY A 85 -17.91 -8.66 -3.06
CA GLY A 85 -17.26 -9.17 -4.26
C GLY A 85 -15.75 -9.09 -4.13
N MET A 86 -15.21 -7.92 -3.85
CA MET A 86 -13.76 -7.73 -3.67
C MET A 86 -13.16 -8.62 -2.57
N ALA A 87 -13.91 -8.87 -1.49
CA ALA A 87 -13.48 -9.80 -0.43
C ALA A 87 -13.32 -11.26 -0.91
N LYS A 88 -13.91 -11.64 -2.05
CA LYS A 88 -13.77 -12.97 -2.66
C LYS A 88 -12.62 -13.05 -3.67
N PHE A 89 -12.00 -11.92 -4.02
CA PHE A 89 -10.83 -11.95 -4.88
C PHE A 89 -9.73 -12.78 -4.22
N SER A 90 -9.24 -13.77 -4.96
CA SER A 90 -8.10 -14.58 -4.56
C SER A 90 -7.20 -14.77 -5.76
N ARG A 91 -5.90 -14.58 -5.53
CA ARG A 91 -4.90 -14.73 -6.57
C ARG A 91 -4.63 -16.20 -6.81
N LYS A 92 -4.71 -16.65 -8.07
CA LYS A 92 -4.25 -17.98 -8.44
C LYS A 92 -2.72 -17.96 -8.34
N GLY A 93 -2.17 -18.69 -7.38
CA GLY A 93 -0.74 -18.83 -7.16
C GLY A 93 -0.07 -19.65 -8.26
#